data_AF-A0A1A9RCD2-F1
#
_entry.id   AF-A0A1A9RCD2-F1
#
_cell.length_a   1.000
_cell.length_b   1.000
_cell.length_c   1.000
_cell.angle_alpha   90.00
_cell.angle_beta   90.00
_cell.angle_gamma   90.00
#
_symmetry.space_group_name_H-M   'P 1'
#
loop_
_entity.id
_entity.type
_entity.pdbx_description
1 polymer ?
#
loop_
_entity_poly.entity_id
_entity_poly.type
_entity_poly.pdbx_seq_one_letter_code
_entity_poly.pdbx_strand_id
1 'polypeptide(L)'
;MEEENQDNQTELNTVASLFTKKMNIVYAQMQTKWKEMVEPWWSRRSNVEKVGCASIGSVLIFLFICLPAIVINPDASAGFWNFIILLVSSPVAFAIWHFRDENSKHQIDNQRKDINLKEFQKLSEWVSGAHFPEMKISEKSIAKNYGSNNQDNNDRISETITEQSKEYSKSLKNTQFSTFSKWEGAVALQISAVYNLLPFFRGEYGESFRRPAFNLLKSAWQAMQQDSLNRLEDENLSDDEKEQIIHELQDKAMSPLGIALTQVLLSLNKDNTEANLRAFPEMLPNICLAGMDFHTASVDEKARNLSGLVLNQAQLQGANMWSINFIGAQLRSANCYQANLRWAILQRADLNGVLLNKANLSEASLHESDLSGASLQEVRAYTPFQENGYIIWSVLEKAKSLFMAKITERKFLKEIYPEWKKNHPIFKDKEDDERVLSDAMEIFEKETGVMLINEKKGK
;
A
#
# COMPACT_ATOMS: atom_id res chain seq x y z
N MET A 1 -57.46 28.36 41.58
CA MET A 1 -58.12 27.83 40.37
C MET A 1 -57.21 27.85 39.15
N GLU A 2 -56.41 28.89 38.88
CA GLU A 2 -55.42 28.85 37.78
C GLU A 2 -54.16 28.04 38.11
N GLU A 3 -53.61 28.12 39.33
CA GLU A 3 -52.43 27.31 39.73
C GLU A 3 -52.71 25.80 39.75
N GLU A 4 -53.91 25.40 40.17
CA GLU A 4 -54.33 23.99 40.29
C GLU A 4 -54.54 23.32 38.91
N ASN A 5 -54.81 24.12 37.87
CA ASN A 5 -54.90 23.63 36.48
C ASN A 5 -53.51 23.46 35.84
N GLN A 6 -52.53 24.24 36.28
CA GLN A 6 -51.17 24.23 35.72
C GLN A 6 -50.35 23.06 36.29
N ASP A 7 -50.55 22.70 37.56
CA ASP A 7 -49.95 21.49 38.16
C ASP A 7 -50.50 20.20 37.53
N ASN A 8 -51.82 20.10 37.32
CA ASN A 8 -52.44 18.95 36.66
C ASN A 8 -51.93 18.74 35.22
N GLN A 9 -51.72 19.83 34.46
CA GLN A 9 -51.17 19.74 33.09
C GLN A 9 -49.71 19.24 33.09
N THR A 10 -48.94 19.61 34.11
CA THR A 10 -47.52 19.25 34.24
C THR A 10 -47.34 17.80 34.68
N GLU A 11 -48.19 17.31 35.59
CA GLU A 11 -48.27 15.89 35.93
C GLU A 11 -48.70 15.03 34.73
N LEU A 12 -49.73 15.45 33.98
CA LEU A 12 -50.19 14.75 32.77
C LEU A 12 -49.07 14.61 31.71
N ASN A 13 -48.29 15.67 31.48
CA ASN A 13 -47.16 15.63 30.55
C ASN A 13 -46.02 14.71 31.02
N THR A 14 -45.80 14.64 32.34
CA THR A 14 -44.77 13.80 32.95
C THR A 14 -45.17 12.32 32.89
N VAL A 15 -46.44 12.01 33.14
CA VAL A 15 -47.00 10.66 32.99
C VAL A 15 -46.98 10.23 31.51
N ALA A 16 -47.36 11.12 30.59
CA ALA A 16 -47.30 10.85 29.16
C ALA A 16 -45.87 10.52 28.70
N SER A 17 -44.88 11.34 29.07
CA SER A 17 -43.45 11.11 28.79
C SER A 17 -42.93 9.77 29.31
N LEU A 18 -43.25 9.43 30.57
CA LEU A 18 -42.90 8.14 31.17
C LEU A 18 -43.54 6.96 30.43
N PHE A 19 -44.77 7.13 29.97
CA PHE A 19 -45.47 6.12 29.18
C PHE A 19 -44.81 5.92 27.81
N THR A 20 -44.47 6.99 27.08
CA THR A 20 -43.78 6.91 25.79
C THR A 20 -42.42 6.24 25.93
N LYS A 21 -41.68 6.55 27.00
CA LYS A 21 -40.37 5.96 27.27
C LYS A 21 -40.46 4.46 27.56
N LYS A 22 -41.46 4.03 28.35
CA LYS A 22 -41.72 2.60 28.59
C LYS A 22 -42.15 1.87 27.32
N MET A 23 -43.02 2.49 26.50
CA MET A 23 -43.44 1.93 25.21
C MET A 23 -42.27 1.74 24.25
N ASN A 24 -41.34 2.69 24.18
CA ASN A 24 -40.14 2.57 23.35
C ASN A 24 -39.20 1.45 23.82
N ILE A 25 -39.07 1.23 25.13
CA ILE A 25 -38.28 0.12 25.69
C ILE A 25 -38.92 -1.23 25.34
N VAL A 26 -40.24 -1.35 25.51
CA VAL A 26 -40.99 -2.56 25.15
C VAL A 26 -40.90 -2.83 23.64
N TYR A 27 -41.03 -1.79 22.82
CA TYR A 27 -40.87 -1.88 21.37
C TYR A 27 -39.46 -2.35 20.98
N ALA A 28 -38.42 -1.80 21.59
CA ALA A 28 -37.05 -2.21 21.36
C ALA A 28 -36.81 -3.69 21.76
N GLN A 29 -37.35 -4.13 22.90
CA GLN A 29 -37.27 -5.52 23.36
C GLN A 29 -38.04 -6.49 22.44
N MET A 30 -39.19 -6.09 21.92
CA MET A 30 -39.94 -6.87 20.93
C MET A 30 -39.18 -6.99 19.62
N GLN A 31 -38.53 -5.91 19.15
CA GLN A 31 -37.70 -5.95 17.95
C GLN A 31 -36.51 -6.90 18.10
N THR A 32 -35.80 -6.90 19.23
CA THR A 32 -34.69 -7.85 19.46
C THR A 32 -35.17 -9.29 19.48
N LYS A 33 -36.27 -9.58 20.18
CA LYS A 33 -36.84 -10.94 20.19
C LYS A 33 -37.34 -11.39 18.82
N TRP A 34 -37.93 -10.49 18.05
CA TRP A 34 -38.35 -10.77 16.68
C TRP A 34 -37.15 -11.07 15.77
N LYS A 35 -36.06 -10.31 15.90
CA LYS A 35 -34.80 -10.58 15.20
C LYS A 35 -34.20 -11.93 15.54
N GLU A 36 -34.22 -12.35 16.80
CA GLU A 36 -33.66 -13.64 17.20
C GLU A 36 -34.52 -14.83 16.76
N MET A 37 -35.86 -14.70 16.82
CA MET A 37 -36.77 -15.84 16.60
C MET A 37 -37.29 -15.96 15.18
N VAL A 38 -37.61 -14.84 14.52
CA VAL A 38 -38.39 -14.82 13.28
C VAL A 38 -37.51 -14.50 12.08
N GLU A 39 -36.56 -13.57 12.21
CA GLU A 39 -35.68 -13.13 11.11
C GLU A 39 -34.86 -14.27 10.47
N PRO A 40 -34.32 -15.26 11.19
CA PRO A 40 -33.58 -16.38 10.59
C PRO A 40 -34.47 -17.32 9.79
N TRP A 41 -35.72 -17.50 10.22
CA TRP A 41 -36.71 -18.31 9.53
C TRP A 41 -37.30 -17.59 8.32
N TRP A 42 -37.60 -16.30 8.49
CA TRP A 42 -38.19 -15.43 7.46
C TRP A 42 -37.22 -15.15 6.32
N SER A 43 -35.94 -14.90 6.61
CA SER A 43 -34.90 -14.62 5.61
C SER A 43 -34.57 -15.82 4.71
N ARG A 44 -34.76 -17.05 5.19
CA ARG A 44 -34.44 -18.28 4.46
C ARG A 44 -35.51 -18.70 3.44
N ARG A 45 -36.68 -18.08 3.47
CA ARG A 45 -37.84 -18.40 2.63
C ARG A 45 -37.88 -17.54 1.37
N SER A 46 -38.37 -18.13 0.28
CA SER A 46 -38.60 -17.42 -0.97
C SER A 46 -39.68 -16.35 -0.84
N ASN A 47 -39.66 -15.35 -1.73
CA ASN A 47 -40.66 -14.27 -1.74
C ASN A 47 -42.09 -14.81 -1.86
N VAL A 48 -42.28 -15.91 -2.59
CA VAL A 48 -43.58 -16.59 -2.75
C VAL A 48 -44.06 -17.18 -1.43
N GLU A 49 -43.17 -17.83 -0.68
CA GLU A 49 -43.51 -18.44 0.62
C GLU A 49 -43.84 -17.37 1.68
N LYS A 50 -43.10 -16.24 1.69
CA LYS A 50 -43.39 -15.10 2.59
C LYS A 50 -44.79 -14.53 2.35
N VAL A 51 -45.18 -14.34 1.08
CA VAL A 51 -46.53 -13.90 0.71
C VAL A 51 -47.57 -14.94 1.13
N GLY A 52 -47.31 -16.22 0.86
CA GLY A 52 -48.19 -17.32 1.27
C GLY A 52 -48.43 -17.36 2.79
N CYS A 53 -47.38 -17.22 3.60
CA CYS A 53 -47.51 -17.16 5.05
C CYS A 53 -48.29 -15.94 5.54
N ALA A 54 -48.10 -14.77 4.93
CA ALA A 54 -48.86 -13.56 5.26
C ALA A 54 -50.35 -13.72 4.92
N SER A 55 -50.68 -14.34 3.78
CA SER A 55 -52.05 -14.67 3.39
C SER A 55 -52.69 -15.67 4.35
N ILE A 56 -51.98 -16.74 4.73
CA ILE A 56 -52.47 -17.73 5.71
C ILE A 56 -52.72 -17.06 7.06
N GLY A 57 -51.82 -16.19 7.51
CA GLY A 57 -51.99 -15.43 8.76
C GLY A 57 -53.23 -14.55 8.74
N SER A 58 -53.48 -13.85 7.62
CA SER A 58 -54.70 -13.04 7.44
C SER A 58 -55.98 -13.89 7.47
N VAL A 59 -55.98 -15.07 6.85
CA VAL A 59 -57.09 -16.02 6.88
C VAL A 59 -57.34 -16.56 8.29
N LEU A 60 -56.28 -16.91 9.03
CA LEU A 60 -56.41 -17.39 10.42
C LEU A 60 -56.99 -16.31 11.34
N ILE A 61 -56.54 -15.05 11.20
CA ILE A 61 -57.10 -13.91 11.94
C ILE A 61 -58.59 -13.73 11.59
N PHE A 62 -58.95 -13.85 10.31
CA PHE A 62 -60.35 -13.78 9.90
C PHE A 62 -61.20 -14.92 10.50
N LEU A 63 -60.70 -16.16 10.47
CA LEU A 63 -61.40 -17.34 11.00
C LEU A 63 -61.56 -17.33 12.51
N PHE A 64 -60.52 -16.93 13.26
CA PHE A 64 -60.51 -17.03 14.72
C PHE A 64 -60.94 -15.74 15.44
N ILE A 65 -60.92 -14.59 14.76
CA ILE A 65 -61.29 -13.30 15.36
C ILE A 65 -62.53 -12.71 14.70
N CYS A 66 -62.58 -12.60 13.36
CA CYS A 66 -63.74 -11.98 12.69
C CYS A 66 -65.01 -12.81 12.77
N LEU A 67 -64.92 -14.10 12.43
CA LEU A 67 -66.08 -14.99 12.40
C LEU A 67 -66.81 -15.07 13.75
N PRO A 68 -66.11 -15.26 14.88
CA PRO A 68 -66.73 -15.19 16.20
C PRO A 68 -67.29 -13.80 16.53
N ALA A 69 -66.60 -12.73 16.15
CA ALA A 69 -67.06 -11.35 16.41
C ALA A 69 -68.37 -11.02 15.68
N ILE A 70 -68.57 -11.51 14.45
CA ILE A 70 -69.82 -11.37 13.68
C ILE A 70 -70.98 -12.08 14.37
N VAL A 71 -70.74 -13.29 14.90
CA VAL A 71 -71.77 -14.08 15.58
C VAL A 71 -72.13 -13.51 16.95
N ILE A 72 -71.15 -12.96 17.68
CA ILE A 72 -71.35 -12.48 19.06
C ILE A 72 -71.93 -11.05 19.09
N ASN A 73 -71.56 -10.19 18.13
CA ASN A 73 -71.93 -8.77 18.18
C ASN A 73 -72.20 -8.18 16.78
N PRO A 74 -73.33 -8.55 16.14
CA PRO A 74 -73.65 -8.14 14.77
C PRO A 74 -73.92 -6.63 14.63
N ASP A 75 -74.46 -5.98 15.68
CA ASP A 75 -74.77 -4.54 15.69
C ASP A 75 -73.61 -3.67 16.19
N ALA A 76 -72.39 -4.19 16.18
CA ALA A 76 -71.21 -3.45 16.64
C ALA A 76 -70.99 -2.17 15.81
N SER A 77 -70.42 -1.14 16.46
CA SER A 77 -70.24 0.17 15.85
C SER A 77 -69.35 0.10 14.60
N ALA A 78 -69.54 1.03 13.66
CA ALA A 78 -68.70 1.12 12.47
C ALA A 78 -67.20 1.24 12.81
N GLY A 79 -66.86 1.87 13.94
CA GLY A 79 -65.48 1.94 14.44
C GLY A 79 -64.89 0.58 14.81
N PHE A 80 -65.69 -0.32 15.41
CA PHE A 80 -65.27 -1.68 15.74
C PHE A 80 -64.98 -2.51 14.48
N TRP A 81 -65.86 -2.45 13.48
CA TRP A 81 -65.67 -3.15 12.21
C TRP A 81 -64.45 -2.62 11.43
N ASN A 82 -64.22 -1.31 11.45
CA ASN A 82 -63.01 -0.73 10.86
C ASN A 82 -61.72 -1.22 11.54
N PHE A 83 -61.72 -1.36 12.87
CA PHE A 83 -60.58 -1.91 13.60
C PHE A 83 -60.31 -3.37 13.24
N ILE A 84 -61.35 -4.19 13.11
CA ILE A 84 -61.24 -5.59 12.70
C ILE A 84 -60.66 -5.72 11.28
N ILE A 85 -61.10 -4.88 10.33
CA ILE A 85 -60.58 -4.84 8.96
C ILE A 85 -59.09 -4.49 8.94
N LEU A 86 -58.67 -3.52 9.76
CA LEU A 86 -57.24 -3.18 9.93
C LEU A 86 -56.44 -4.36 10.48
N LEU A 87 -57.00 -5.12 11.41
CA LEU A 87 -56.34 -6.26 12.03
C LEU A 87 -56.13 -7.42 11.04
N VAL A 88 -57.16 -7.73 10.23
CA VAL A 88 -57.08 -8.76 9.17
C VAL A 88 -56.13 -8.37 8.04
N SER A 89 -56.11 -7.10 7.66
CA SER A 89 -55.28 -6.61 6.54
C SER A 89 -53.81 -6.37 6.93
N SER A 90 -53.53 -6.22 8.23
CA SER A 90 -52.19 -5.94 8.78
C SER A 90 -51.08 -6.90 8.29
N PRO A 91 -51.25 -8.24 8.25
CA PRO A 91 -50.19 -9.15 7.80
C PRO A 91 -49.82 -8.95 6.32
N VAL A 92 -50.82 -8.71 5.47
CA VAL A 92 -50.61 -8.47 4.03
C VAL A 92 -49.99 -7.09 3.80
N ALA A 93 -50.48 -6.07 4.51
CA ALA A 93 -49.91 -4.73 4.46
C ALA A 93 -48.43 -4.71 4.93
N PHE A 94 -48.11 -5.46 5.98
CA PHE A 94 -46.74 -5.65 6.47
C PHE A 94 -45.85 -6.32 5.42
N ALA A 95 -46.33 -7.38 4.75
CA ALA A 95 -45.57 -8.04 3.70
C ALA A 95 -45.28 -7.09 2.53
N ILE A 96 -46.26 -6.32 2.07
CA ILE A 96 -46.09 -5.32 1.00
C ILE A 96 -45.07 -4.25 1.43
N TRP A 97 -45.19 -3.73 2.65
CA TRP A 97 -44.25 -2.76 3.20
C TRP A 97 -42.82 -3.32 3.28
N HIS A 98 -42.65 -4.55 3.77
CA HIS A 98 -41.36 -5.21 3.88
C HIS A 98 -40.70 -5.39 2.50
N PHE A 99 -41.44 -5.88 1.49
CA PHE A 99 -40.89 -6.03 0.14
C PHE A 99 -40.51 -4.68 -0.47
N ARG A 100 -41.33 -3.65 -0.26
CA ARG A 100 -41.00 -2.30 -0.70
C ARG A 100 -39.72 -1.79 -0.04
N ASP A 101 -39.60 -1.95 1.27
CA ASP A 101 -38.43 -1.54 2.05
C ASP A 101 -37.16 -2.31 1.63
N GLU A 102 -37.25 -3.62 1.46
CA GLU A 102 -36.15 -4.47 0.99
C GLU A 102 -35.71 -4.07 -0.43
N ASN A 103 -36.65 -3.86 -1.36
CA ASN A 103 -36.33 -3.43 -2.71
C ASN A 103 -35.76 -2.00 -2.75
N SER A 104 -36.28 -1.08 -1.92
CA SER A 104 -35.71 0.26 -1.76
C SER A 104 -34.29 0.22 -1.20
N LYS A 105 -34.01 -0.65 -0.22
CA LYS A 105 -32.64 -0.89 0.27
C LYS A 105 -31.72 -1.40 -0.83
N HIS A 106 -32.16 -2.39 -1.60
CA HIS A 106 -31.39 -2.90 -2.75
C HIS A 106 -31.12 -1.83 -3.81
N GLN A 107 -32.10 -0.97 -4.11
CA GLN A 107 -31.92 0.15 -5.04
C GLN A 107 -30.88 1.16 -4.52
N ILE A 108 -30.96 1.52 -3.23
CA ILE A 108 -29.99 2.42 -2.59
C ILE A 108 -28.59 1.81 -2.62
N ASP A 109 -28.45 0.53 -2.31
CA ASP A 109 -27.15 -0.15 -2.31
C ASP A 109 -26.55 -0.26 -3.72
N ASN A 110 -27.37 -0.51 -4.74
CA ASN A 110 -26.93 -0.48 -6.13
C ASN A 110 -26.52 0.92 -6.57
N GLN A 111 -27.29 1.96 -6.21
CA GLN A 111 -26.93 3.35 -6.48
C GLN A 111 -25.60 3.73 -5.83
N ARG A 112 -25.35 3.31 -4.58
CA ARG A 112 -24.08 3.54 -3.88
C ARG A 112 -22.91 2.89 -4.63
N LYS A 113 -23.07 1.63 -5.08
CA LYS A 113 -22.05 0.94 -5.88
C LYS A 113 -21.76 1.67 -7.19
N ASP A 114 -22.79 2.14 -7.88
CA ASP A 114 -22.63 2.89 -9.13
C ASP A 114 -21.93 4.23 -8.92
N ILE A 115 -22.23 4.93 -7.82
CA ILE A 115 -21.55 6.17 -7.45
C ILE A 115 -20.08 5.89 -7.16
N ASN A 116 -19.78 4.91 -6.30
CA ASN A 116 -18.41 4.53 -5.96
C ASN A 116 -17.62 4.10 -7.20
N LEU A 117 -18.24 3.38 -8.14
CA LEU A 117 -17.62 2.98 -9.39
C LEU A 117 -17.28 4.20 -10.27
N LYS A 118 -18.21 5.15 -10.42
CA LYS A 118 -17.97 6.38 -11.17
C LYS A 118 -16.89 7.25 -10.53
N GLU A 119 -16.88 7.35 -9.20
CA GLU A 119 -15.81 8.03 -8.46
C GLU A 119 -14.47 7.36 -8.68
N PHE A 120 -14.40 6.03 -8.55
CA PHE A 120 -13.18 5.27 -8.80
C PHE A 120 -12.67 5.45 -10.23
N GLN A 121 -13.56 5.43 -11.24
CA GLN A 121 -13.18 5.66 -12.64
C GLN A 121 -12.55 7.03 -12.84
N LYS A 122 -13.17 8.08 -12.31
CA LYS A 122 -12.60 9.44 -12.35
C LYS A 122 -11.25 9.51 -11.63
N LEU A 123 -11.14 8.91 -10.45
CA LEU A 123 -9.87 8.87 -9.72
C LEU A 123 -8.78 8.14 -10.53
N SER A 124 -9.14 7.04 -11.19
CA SER A 124 -8.23 6.30 -12.07
C SER A 124 -7.73 7.15 -13.24
N GLU A 125 -8.63 7.92 -13.86
CA GLU A 125 -8.29 8.86 -14.92
C GLU A 125 -7.27 9.91 -14.46
N TRP A 126 -7.48 10.50 -13.28
CA TRP A 126 -6.56 11.50 -12.71
C TRP A 126 -5.22 10.89 -12.27
N VAL A 127 -5.23 9.75 -11.58
CA VAL A 127 -4.01 9.10 -11.08
C VAL A 127 -3.13 8.61 -12.23
N SER A 128 -3.73 8.10 -13.32
CA SER A 128 -2.98 7.70 -14.52
C SER A 128 -2.29 8.86 -15.23
N GLY A 129 -2.77 10.10 -15.00
CA GLY A 129 -2.28 11.29 -15.69
C GLY A 129 -2.60 11.37 -17.18
N ALA A 130 -3.45 10.49 -17.71
CA ALA A 130 -3.78 10.39 -19.13
C ALA A 130 -4.38 11.67 -19.76
N HIS A 131 -4.82 12.61 -18.93
CA HIS A 131 -5.51 13.84 -19.35
C HIS A 131 -4.58 15.06 -19.35
N PHE A 132 -3.33 14.92 -18.91
CA PHE A 132 -2.42 16.05 -18.81
C PHE A 132 -1.82 16.37 -20.18
N PRO A 133 -1.89 17.64 -20.65
CA PRO A 133 -1.26 18.03 -21.90
C PRO A 133 0.25 17.86 -21.80
N GLU A 134 0.82 17.07 -22.71
CA GLU A 134 2.28 16.99 -22.90
C GLU A 134 2.80 18.39 -23.24
N MET A 135 3.66 18.95 -22.37
CA MET A 135 4.33 20.22 -22.66
C MET A 135 5.46 19.96 -23.66
N LYS A 136 5.20 20.20 -24.95
CA LYS A 136 6.25 20.30 -25.96
C LYS A 136 6.97 21.63 -25.82
N ILE A 137 8.19 21.61 -25.28
CA ILE A 137 9.11 22.75 -25.37
C ILE A 137 10.11 22.42 -26.49
N SER A 138 10.11 23.24 -27.55
CA SER A 138 11.11 23.17 -28.62
C SER A 138 12.30 24.04 -28.22
N GLU A 139 13.44 23.45 -27.84
CA GLU A 139 14.70 24.18 -27.76
C GLU A 139 15.35 24.25 -29.14
N LYS A 140 15.55 25.47 -29.64
CA LYS A 140 16.40 25.74 -30.81
C LYS A 140 17.80 26.08 -30.33
N SER A 141 18.75 25.17 -30.48
CA SER A 141 20.17 25.49 -30.33
C SER A 141 20.76 25.92 -31.68
N ILE A 142 21.36 27.12 -31.74
CA ILE A 142 22.09 27.61 -32.92
C ILE A 142 23.56 27.26 -32.77
N ALA A 143 24.09 26.35 -33.60
CA ALA A 143 25.52 26.13 -33.69
C ALA A 143 26.11 27.02 -34.80
N LYS A 144 27.07 27.88 -34.45
CA LYS A 144 27.87 28.66 -35.39
C LYS A 144 29.18 27.93 -35.66
N ASN A 145 29.35 27.40 -36.87
CA ASN A 145 30.61 26.80 -37.29
C ASN A 145 31.51 27.86 -37.93
N TYR A 146 32.70 28.06 -37.37
CA TYR A 146 33.75 28.87 -37.99
C TYR A 146 34.58 27.96 -38.90
N GLY A 147 34.35 28.05 -40.21
CA GLY A 147 35.23 27.42 -41.20
C GLY A 147 36.54 28.19 -41.26
N SER A 148 37.63 27.62 -40.76
CA SER A 148 38.97 28.14 -41.05
C SER A 148 39.35 27.70 -42.45
N ASN A 149 39.40 28.64 -43.39
CA ASN A 149 40.22 28.51 -44.59
C ASN A 149 40.84 29.86 -44.92
N ASN A 150 42.13 29.81 -45.20
CA ASN A 150 43.00 30.96 -45.46
C ASN A 150 42.56 31.79 -46.67
N GLN A 151 42.77 33.10 -46.52
CA GLN A 151 42.71 34.18 -47.50
C GLN A 151 41.33 34.60 -48.03
N ASP A 152 41.13 35.92 -47.92
CA ASP A 152 40.06 36.78 -48.41
C ASP A 152 38.80 36.94 -47.54
N ASN A 153 38.67 38.18 -47.05
CA ASN A 153 37.57 38.73 -46.26
C ASN A 153 36.22 38.50 -46.93
N ASN A 154 35.46 37.52 -46.43
CA ASN A 154 34.01 37.55 -46.28
C ASN A 154 33.58 36.36 -45.40
N ASP A 155 33.40 36.61 -44.10
CA ASP A 155 32.87 35.63 -43.15
C ASP A 155 31.45 35.22 -43.55
N ARG A 156 31.30 34.07 -44.23
CA ARG A 156 29.99 33.43 -44.42
C ARG A 156 29.65 32.58 -43.20
N ILE A 157 28.86 33.16 -42.31
CA ILE A 157 28.22 32.43 -41.20
C ILE A 157 27.20 31.46 -41.79
N SER A 158 27.37 30.16 -41.52
CA SER A 158 26.32 29.16 -41.77
C SER A 158 25.79 28.67 -40.42
N GLU A 159 24.53 28.99 -40.13
CA GLU A 159 23.80 28.53 -38.95
C GLU A 159 23.17 27.18 -39.27
N THR A 160 23.52 26.13 -38.51
CA THR A 160 22.81 24.85 -38.58
C THR A 160 21.88 24.76 -37.38
N ILE A 161 20.58 24.66 -37.64
CA ILE A 161 19.54 24.45 -36.63
C ILE A 161 19.43 22.95 -36.40
N THR A 162 19.85 22.47 -35.24
CA THR A 162 19.51 21.11 -34.78
C THR A 162 18.37 21.22 -33.77
N GLU A 163 17.22 20.66 -34.12
CA GLU A 163 16.12 20.43 -33.18
C GLU A 163 16.43 19.13 -32.43
N GLN A 164 16.65 19.23 -31.12
CA GLN A 164 16.67 18.07 -30.24
C GLN A 164 15.49 18.17 -29.27
N SER A 165 14.53 17.28 -29.43
CA SER A 165 13.46 17.07 -28.46
C SER A 165 14.02 16.26 -27.29
N LYS A 166 14.28 16.90 -26.15
CA LYS A 166 14.47 16.20 -24.87
C LYS A 166 13.47 16.70 -23.84
N GLU A 167 12.86 15.72 -23.18
CA GLU A 167 11.59 15.80 -22.50
C GLU A 167 11.84 15.65 -21.00
N TYR A 168 11.86 16.73 -20.21
CA TYR A 168 11.86 16.62 -18.75
C TYR A 168 11.18 17.78 -18.02
N SER A 169 10.53 17.39 -16.93
CA SER A 169 9.92 18.18 -15.86
C SER A 169 10.95 18.98 -15.06
N LYS A 170 11.24 20.22 -15.46
CA LYS A 170 11.95 21.17 -14.59
C LYS A 170 11.21 22.50 -14.50
N SER A 171 10.80 22.85 -13.28
CA SER A 171 10.26 24.15 -12.91
C SER A 171 11.27 25.26 -13.21
N LEU A 172 10.86 26.27 -13.97
CA LEU A 172 11.64 27.47 -14.28
C LEU A 172 11.89 28.27 -12.99
N LYS A 173 13.09 28.17 -12.39
CA LYS A 173 13.54 29.14 -11.38
C LYS A 173 14.02 30.39 -12.11
N ASN A 174 13.10 31.30 -12.41
CA ASN A 174 13.33 32.76 -12.46
C ASN A 174 12.12 33.47 -13.07
N THR A 175 11.20 33.92 -12.22
CA THR A 175 10.52 35.23 -12.34
C THR A 175 9.72 35.48 -11.07
N GLN A 176 9.95 36.64 -10.45
CA GLN A 176 9.13 37.16 -9.36
C GLN A 176 7.67 37.30 -9.84
N PHE A 177 6.72 36.87 -9.00
CA PHE A 177 5.27 36.61 -9.25
C PHE A 177 4.95 35.20 -9.82
N SER A 178 4.73 34.25 -8.91
CA SER A 178 4.27 32.89 -9.20
C SER A 178 2.77 32.88 -9.50
N THR A 179 2.39 33.07 -10.77
CA THR A 179 1.09 32.61 -11.23
C THR A 179 1.12 31.09 -11.23
N PHE A 180 0.33 30.46 -10.37
CA PHE A 180 0.18 29.00 -10.28
C PHE A 180 0.00 28.41 -11.69
N SER A 181 0.94 27.58 -12.11
CA SER A 181 0.97 27.06 -13.48
C SER A 181 -0.10 25.99 -13.68
N LYS A 182 -0.57 25.82 -14.92
CA LYS A 182 -1.51 24.73 -15.26
C LYS A 182 -0.94 23.35 -14.90
N TRP A 183 0.38 23.21 -14.95
CA TRP A 183 1.10 21.99 -14.60
C TRP A 183 1.11 21.74 -13.08
N GLU A 184 1.37 22.76 -12.27
CA GLU A 184 1.25 22.64 -10.80
C GLU A 184 -0.18 22.30 -10.37
N GLY A 185 -1.19 22.84 -11.06
CA GLY A 185 -2.59 22.47 -10.85
C GLY A 185 -2.90 21.03 -11.20
N ALA A 186 -2.37 20.55 -12.32
CA ALA A 186 -2.47 19.16 -12.74
C ALA A 186 -1.87 18.20 -11.71
N VAL A 187 -0.64 18.46 -11.25
CA VAL A 187 0.04 17.65 -10.24
C VAL A 187 -0.72 17.66 -8.91
N ALA A 188 -1.24 18.82 -8.49
CA ALA A 188 -2.06 18.92 -7.28
C ALA A 188 -3.35 18.07 -7.37
N LEU A 189 -4.01 18.04 -8.53
CA LEU A 189 -5.18 17.20 -8.77
C LEU A 189 -4.83 15.71 -8.76
N GLN A 190 -3.71 15.32 -9.35
CA GLN A 190 -3.23 13.94 -9.32
C GLN A 190 -2.95 13.49 -7.88
N ILE A 191 -2.27 14.31 -7.08
CA ILE A 191 -1.99 14.05 -5.67
C ILE A 191 -3.29 13.90 -4.87
N SER A 192 -4.25 14.82 -5.08
CA SER A 192 -5.58 14.74 -4.47
C SER A 192 -6.28 13.42 -4.83
N ALA A 193 -6.20 13.01 -6.11
CA ALA A 193 -6.78 11.75 -6.56
C ALA A 193 -6.11 10.53 -5.91
N VAL A 194 -4.78 10.54 -5.73
CA VAL A 194 -4.05 9.49 -5.01
C VAL A 194 -4.56 9.36 -3.57
N TYR A 195 -4.69 10.47 -2.84
CA TYR A 195 -5.23 10.43 -1.47
C TYR A 195 -6.68 9.94 -1.42
N ASN A 196 -7.50 10.33 -2.38
CA ASN A 196 -8.89 9.89 -2.47
C ASN A 196 -9.05 8.40 -2.86
N LEU A 197 -7.98 7.73 -3.33
CA LEU A 197 -7.97 6.27 -3.49
C LEU A 197 -7.81 5.52 -2.16
N LEU A 198 -7.34 6.18 -1.10
CA LEU A 198 -7.06 5.52 0.18
C LEU A 198 -8.27 4.75 0.75
N PRO A 199 -9.50 5.31 0.80
CA PRO A 199 -10.66 4.56 1.29
C PRO A 199 -11.01 3.35 0.40
N PHE A 200 -10.80 3.43 -0.91
CA PHE A 200 -10.98 2.30 -1.83
C PHE A 200 -9.95 1.20 -1.56
N PHE A 201 -8.68 1.58 -1.38
CA PHE A 201 -7.59 0.66 -1.06
C PHE A 201 -7.78 -0.03 0.31
N ARG A 202 -8.35 0.68 1.28
CA ARG A 202 -8.73 0.16 2.61
C ARG A 202 -10.01 -0.70 2.60
N GLY A 203 -10.79 -0.68 1.52
CA GLY A 203 -12.04 -1.43 1.40
C GLY A 203 -13.26 -0.74 2.03
N GLU A 204 -13.20 0.56 2.29
CA GLU A 204 -14.32 1.33 2.86
C GLU A 204 -15.50 1.43 1.89
N TYR A 205 -15.22 1.42 0.58
CA TYR A 205 -16.22 1.40 -0.49
C TYR A 205 -16.54 0.00 -1.04
N GLY A 206 -15.99 -1.06 -0.42
CA GLY A 206 -16.20 -2.46 -0.78
C GLY A 206 -14.93 -3.20 -1.24
N GLU A 207 -14.86 -4.50 -0.94
CA GLU A 207 -13.71 -5.37 -1.23
C GLU A 207 -13.37 -5.46 -2.72
N SER A 208 -14.36 -5.32 -3.61
CA SER A 208 -14.14 -5.37 -5.06
C SER A 208 -13.23 -4.26 -5.59
N PHE A 209 -13.12 -3.13 -4.88
CA PHE A 209 -12.30 -2.00 -5.30
C PHE A 209 -10.86 -2.04 -4.78
N ARG A 210 -10.58 -2.85 -3.75
CA ARG A 210 -9.27 -2.90 -3.10
C ARG A 210 -8.15 -3.30 -4.05
N ARG A 211 -8.35 -4.38 -4.81
CA ARG A 211 -7.37 -4.87 -5.79
C ARG A 211 -7.17 -3.89 -6.97
N PRO A 212 -8.23 -3.34 -7.60
CA PRO A 212 -8.08 -2.27 -8.59
C PRO A 212 -7.33 -1.05 -8.05
N ALA A 213 -7.66 -0.57 -6.85
CA ALA A 213 -6.98 0.56 -6.22
C ALA A 213 -5.50 0.25 -6.00
N PHE A 214 -5.18 -0.94 -5.50
CA PHE A 214 -3.79 -1.35 -5.30
C PHE A 214 -3.02 -1.44 -6.63
N ASN A 215 -3.61 -2.03 -7.67
CA ASN A 215 -3.00 -2.11 -9.00
C ASN A 215 -2.71 -0.72 -9.57
N LEU A 216 -3.65 0.21 -9.42
CA LEU A 216 -3.49 1.57 -9.90
C LEU A 216 -2.36 2.29 -9.16
N LEU A 217 -2.31 2.20 -7.83
CA LEU A 217 -1.25 2.79 -7.01
C LEU A 217 0.12 2.18 -7.34
N LYS A 218 0.20 0.85 -7.42
CA LYS A 218 1.43 0.12 -7.79
C LYS A 218 1.92 0.52 -9.18
N SER A 219 1.01 0.60 -10.14
CA SER A 219 1.35 0.97 -11.53
C SER A 219 1.78 2.43 -11.63
N ALA A 220 1.12 3.33 -10.91
CA ALA A 220 1.52 4.74 -10.85
C ALA A 220 2.91 4.91 -10.26
N TRP A 221 3.22 4.20 -9.17
CA TRP A 221 4.57 4.18 -8.59
C TRP A 221 5.61 3.63 -9.57
N GLN A 222 5.33 2.47 -10.17
CA GLN A 222 6.24 1.84 -11.12
C GLN A 222 6.48 2.74 -12.33
N ALA A 223 5.43 3.32 -12.92
CA ALA A 223 5.55 4.23 -14.05
C ALA A 223 6.42 5.46 -13.73
N MET A 224 6.29 6.01 -12.52
CA MET A 224 7.12 7.12 -12.05
C MET A 224 8.62 6.76 -12.04
N GLN A 225 8.97 5.51 -11.70
CA GLN A 225 10.35 5.05 -11.57
C GLN A 225 10.91 4.37 -12.83
N GLN A 226 10.06 4.00 -13.79
CA GLN A 226 10.39 3.10 -14.89
C GLN A 226 11.56 3.58 -15.76
N ASP A 227 11.64 4.88 -16.08
CA ASP A 227 12.72 5.44 -16.89
C ASP A 227 14.10 5.24 -16.23
N SER A 228 14.20 5.54 -14.94
CA SER A 228 15.42 5.34 -14.15
C SER A 228 15.76 3.86 -14.02
N LEU A 229 14.77 3.00 -13.81
CA LEU A 229 14.97 1.55 -13.73
C LEU A 229 15.47 0.96 -15.05
N ASN A 230 14.89 1.35 -16.19
CA ASN A 230 15.33 0.89 -17.51
C ASN A 230 16.78 1.30 -17.78
N ARG A 231 17.17 2.52 -17.40
CA ARG A 231 18.56 2.98 -17.54
C ARG A 231 19.51 2.13 -16.69
N LEU A 232 19.12 1.74 -15.47
CA LEU A 232 19.93 0.87 -14.60
C LEU A 232 20.17 -0.53 -15.16
N GLU A 233 19.39 -1.00 -16.14
CA GLU A 233 19.57 -2.30 -16.78
C GLU A 233 20.74 -2.32 -17.78
N ASP A 234 21.27 -1.15 -18.19
CA ASP A 234 22.43 -1.09 -19.08
C ASP A 234 23.70 -1.59 -18.38
N GLU A 235 24.25 -2.68 -18.92
CA GLU A 235 25.45 -3.35 -18.40
C GLU A 235 26.72 -2.48 -18.51
N ASN A 236 26.74 -1.47 -19.39
CA ASN A 236 27.89 -0.60 -19.63
C ASN A 236 27.99 0.59 -18.68
N LEU A 237 27.03 0.77 -17.77
CA LEU A 237 27.05 1.89 -16.83
C LEU A 237 28.21 1.80 -15.84
N SER A 238 28.91 2.93 -15.69
CA SER A 238 29.87 3.12 -14.61
C SER A 238 29.18 3.15 -13.24
N ASP A 239 29.96 2.92 -12.18
CA ASP A 239 29.45 2.94 -10.81
C ASP A 239 28.86 4.30 -10.40
N ASP A 240 29.45 5.40 -10.88
CA ASP A 240 28.99 6.77 -10.62
C ASP A 240 27.65 7.05 -11.32
N GLU A 241 27.47 6.58 -12.56
CA GLU A 241 26.21 6.71 -13.28
C GLU A 241 25.09 5.91 -12.61
N LYS A 242 25.39 4.69 -12.13
CA LYS A 242 24.42 3.89 -11.37
C LYS A 242 24.00 4.62 -10.09
N GLU A 243 24.95 5.19 -9.35
CA GLU A 243 24.66 5.97 -8.14
C GLU A 243 23.83 7.22 -8.43
N GLN A 244 24.12 7.93 -9.53
CA GLN A 244 23.30 9.06 -9.96
C GLN A 244 21.84 8.65 -10.26
N ILE A 245 21.64 7.48 -10.90
CA ILE A 245 20.29 7.00 -11.17
C ILE A 245 19.58 6.59 -9.88
N ILE A 246 20.29 6.00 -8.90
CA ILE A 246 19.71 5.73 -7.58
C ILE A 246 19.27 7.02 -6.88
N HIS A 247 20.07 8.09 -6.94
CA HIS A 247 19.66 9.39 -6.43
C HIS A 247 18.42 9.92 -7.14
N GLU A 248 18.30 9.73 -8.46
CA GLU A 248 17.10 10.11 -9.21
C GLU A 248 15.85 9.34 -8.75
N LEU A 249 15.96 8.03 -8.47
CA LEU A 249 14.86 7.23 -7.92
C LEU A 249 14.38 7.77 -6.56
N GLN A 250 15.34 8.13 -5.70
CA GLN A 250 15.08 8.70 -4.38
C GLN A 250 14.46 10.11 -4.47
N ASP A 251 14.97 10.96 -5.36
CA ASP A 251 14.43 12.31 -5.59
C ASP A 251 12.98 12.24 -6.13
N LYS A 252 12.69 11.31 -7.05
CA LYS A 252 11.33 11.04 -7.53
C LYS A 252 10.42 10.55 -6.40
N ALA A 253 10.90 9.67 -5.53
CA ALA A 253 10.16 9.21 -4.37
C ALA A 253 9.87 10.34 -3.37
N MET A 254 10.78 11.31 -3.22
CA MET A 254 10.62 12.49 -2.36
C MET A 254 9.86 13.64 -3.01
N SER A 255 9.47 13.51 -4.28
CA SER A 255 8.56 14.47 -4.92
C SER A 255 7.18 14.46 -4.23
N PRO A 256 6.37 15.54 -4.35
CA PRO A 256 5.04 15.58 -3.75
C PRO A 256 4.12 14.41 -4.16
N LEU A 257 4.22 13.96 -5.41
CA LEU A 257 3.49 12.78 -5.90
C LEU A 257 4.05 11.48 -5.31
N GLY A 258 5.37 11.36 -5.24
CA GLY A 258 6.03 10.21 -4.61
C GLY A 258 5.69 10.06 -3.13
N ILE A 259 5.65 11.16 -2.37
CA ILE A 259 5.24 11.14 -0.97
C ILE A 259 3.78 10.69 -0.84
N ALA A 260 2.87 11.20 -1.68
CA ALA A 260 1.47 10.81 -1.67
C ALA A 260 1.28 9.32 -1.98
N LEU A 261 1.94 8.82 -3.02
CA LEU A 261 1.90 7.40 -3.39
C LEU A 261 2.49 6.52 -2.28
N THR A 262 3.62 6.92 -1.69
CA THR A 262 4.26 6.21 -0.57
C THR A 262 3.30 6.12 0.62
N GLN A 263 2.68 7.23 1.00
CA GLN A 263 1.75 7.28 2.12
C GLN A 263 0.51 6.39 1.91
N VAL A 264 -0.04 6.37 0.69
CA VAL A 264 -1.22 5.55 0.40
C VAL A 264 -0.86 4.07 0.25
N LEU A 265 0.25 3.73 -0.43
CA LEU A 265 0.72 2.34 -0.58
C LEU A 265 1.11 1.72 0.77
N LEU A 266 1.79 2.48 1.62
CA LEU A 266 2.19 2.08 2.98
C LEU A 266 1.14 2.43 4.04
N SER A 267 -0.12 2.62 3.64
CA SER A 267 -1.19 2.87 4.60
C SER A 267 -1.51 1.61 5.41
N LEU A 268 -2.09 1.82 6.59
CA LEU A 268 -2.68 0.73 7.37
C LEU A 268 -4.03 0.30 6.78
N ASN A 269 -4.42 -0.92 7.12
CA ASN A 269 -5.76 -1.45 6.85
C ASN A 269 -6.86 -0.57 7.51
N LYS A 270 -8.13 -0.86 7.20
CA LYS A 270 -9.29 -0.10 7.70
C LYS A 270 -9.31 0.05 9.23
N ASP A 271 -8.82 -0.96 9.95
CA ASP A 271 -8.82 -1.00 11.41
C ASP A 271 -7.57 -0.35 12.04
N ASN A 272 -6.63 0.16 11.23
CA ASN A 272 -5.35 0.74 11.66
C ASN A 272 -4.49 -0.19 12.54
N THR A 273 -4.54 -1.50 12.25
CA THR A 273 -3.84 -2.54 13.01
C THR A 273 -2.58 -3.04 12.33
N GLU A 274 -2.55 -3.10 11.00
CA GLU A 274 -1.44 -3.66 10.23
C GLU A 274 -1.30 -3.00 8.86
N ALA A 275 -0.13 -3.15 8.22
CA ALA A 275 0.11 -2.66 6.86
C ALA A 275 -0.93 -3.24 5.88
N ASN A 276 -1.57 -2.38 5.09
CA ASN A 276 -2.63 -2.79 4.17
C ASN A 276 -2.12 -3.75 3.08
N LEU A 277 -0.82 -3.70 2.75
CA LEU A 277 -0.15 -4.63 1.84
C LEU A 277 -0.33 -6.12 2.21
N ARG A 278 -0.55 -6.44 3.50
CA ARG A 278 -0.83 -7.81 3.95
C ARG A 278 -2.08 -8.43 3.33
N ALA A 279 -3.03 -7.61 2.89
CA ALA A 279 -4.24 -8.10 2.24
C ALA A 279 -4.00 -8.59 0.80
N PHE A 280 -2.80 -8.42 0.24
CA PHE A 280 -2.50 -8.69 -1.17
C PHE A 280 -1.25 -9.57 -1.40
N PRO A 281 -1.08 -10.70 -0.68
CA PRO A 281 0.15 -11.50 -0.75
C PRO A 281 0.49 -11.96 -2.17
N GLU A 282 -0.52 -12.29 -2.98
CA GLU A 282 -0.36 -12.74 -4.38
C GLU A 282 0.17 -11.65 -5.33
N MET A 283 0.15 -10.39 -4.91
CA MET A 283 0.48 -9.23 -5.75
C MET A 283 1.80 -8.56 -5.35
N LEU A 284 2.42 -9.04 -4.27
CA LEU A 284 3.69 -8.55 -3.73
C LEU A 284 4.94 -9.11 -4.43
N PRO A 285 4.95 -10.34 -4.97
CA PRO A 285 6.06 -10.78 -5.82
C PRO A 285 6.25 -9.81 -7.00
N ASN A 286 7.50 -9.50 -7.34
CA ASN A 286 7.88 -8.54 -8.39
C ASN A 286 7.37 -7.10 -8.17
N ILE A 287 6.95 -6.72 -6.96
CA ILE A 287 6.51 -5.35 -6.70
C ILE A 287 7.68 -4.35 -6.87
N CYS A 288 7.41 -3.23 -7.53
CA CYS A 288 8.35 -2.11 -7.60
C CYS A 288 8.15 -1.16 -6.43
N LEU A 289 9.17 -1.05 -5.58
CA LEU A 289 9.27 -0.13 -4.44
C LEU A 289 10.61 0.63 -4.47
N ALA A 290 11.25 0.70 -5.65
CA ALA A 290 12.53 1.36 -5.84
C ALA A 290 12.47 2.85 -5.45
N GLY A 291 13.50 3.31 -4.74
CA GLY A 291 13.60 4.65 -4.18
C GLY A 291 12.64 4.96 -3.01
N MET A 292 11.69 4.07 -2.68
CA MET A 292 10.64 4.36 -1.69
C MET A 292 11.23 4.57 -0.30
N ASP A 293 10.70 5.57 0.43
CA ASP A 293 11.09 5.85 1.80
C ASP A 293 10.02 5.41 2.81
N PHE A 294 10.33 4.37 3.58
CA PHE A 294 9.47 3.81 4.61
C PHE A 294 9.50 4.61 5.92
N HIS A 295 10.38 5.59 6.04
CA HIS A 295 10.62 6.41 7.23
C HIS A 295 10.11 7.85 7.10
N THR A 296 9.28 8.16 6.09
CA THR A 296 8.64 9.48 6.03
C THR A 296 7.73 9.70 7.24
N ALA A 297 7.59 10.96 7.69
CA ALA A 297 6.77 11.33 8.84
C ALA A 297 5.29 10.90 8.71
N SER A 298 4.82 10.67 7.48
CA SER A 298 3.46 10.24 7.17
C SER A 298 3.23 8.73 7.27
N VAL A 299 4.30 7.92 7.34
CA VAL A 299 4.21 6.44 7.36
C VAL A 299 4.26 5.95 8.80
N ASP A 300 3.15 5.32 9.21
CA ASP A 300 3.00 4.71 10.53
C ASP A 300 4.03 3.59 10.74
N GLU A 301 4.58 3.47 11.96
CA GLU A 301 5.57 2.45 12.29
C GLU A 301 5.04 1.02 12.08
N LYS A 302 3.74 0.79 12.30
CA LYS A 302 3.08 -0.50 12.04
C LYS A 302 3.11 -0.87 10.57
N ALA A 303 3.14 0.11 9.66
CA ALA A 303 3.26 -0.14 8.22
C ALA A 303 4.65 -0.65 7.83
N ARG A 304 5.68 -0.35 8.62
CA ARG A 304 7.06 -0.83 8.44
C ARG A 304 7.26 -2.26 8.94
N ASN A 305 6.22 -2.86 9.51
CA ASN A 305 6.20 -4.29 9.73
C ASN A 305 5.85 -4.97 8.41
N LEU A 306 6.79 -5.65 7.77
CA LEU A 306 6.61 -6.49 6.58
C LEU A 306 6.98 -7.96 6.86
N SER A 307 6.95 -8.36 8.14
CA SER A 307 7.22 -9.73 8.56
C SER A 307 6.31 -10.74 7.85
N GLY A 308 6.89 -11.87 7.46
CA GLY A 308 6.22 -12.98 6.78
C GLY A 308 5.70 -12.71 5.37
N LEU A 309 5.89 -11.49 4.83
CA LEU A 309 5.42 -11.18 3.47
C LEU A 309 6.27 -11.86 2.40
N VAL A 310 5.63 -12.19 1.27
CA VAL A 310 6.28 -12.74 0.08
C VAL A 310 6.61 -11.61 -0.88
N LEU A 311 7.87 -11.17 -0.87
CA LEU A 311 8.44 -10.08 -1.67
C LEU A 311 9.53 -10.60 -2.62
N ASN A 312 9.38 -11.84 -3.08
CA ASN A 312 10.30 -12.45 -4.03
C ASN A 312 10.40 -11.58 -5.28
N GLN A 313 11.61 -11.34 -5.76
CA GLN A 313 11.92 -10.50 -6.93
C GLN A 313 11.45 -9.04 -6.82
N ALA A 314 11.14 -8.55 -5.61
CA ALA A 314 10.79 -7.15 -5.42
C ALA A 314 11.94 -6.22 -5.84
N GLN A 315 11.61 -5.11 -6.47
CA GLN A 315 12.57 -4.06 -6.85
C GLN A 315 12.63 -3.03 -5.71
N LEU A 316 13.73 -3.03 -4.96
CA LEU A 316 13.98 -2.22 -3.76
C LEU A 316 15.25 -1.36 -3.90
N GLN A 317 15.71 -1.13 -5.12
CA GLN A 317 16.92 -0.36 -5.42
C GLN A 317 16.80 1.05 -4.82
N GLY A 318 17.78 1.45 -4.02
CA GLY A 318 17.80 2.76 -3.37
C GLY A 318 16.71 3.01 -2.33
N ALA A 319 15.87 2.02 -1.99
CA ALA A 319 14.80 2.20 -1.02
C ALA A 319 15.34 2.50 0.38
N ASN A 320 14.72 3.45 1.08
CA ASN A 320 15.02 3.74 2.47
C ASN A 320 14.13 2.87 3.39
N MET A 321 14.69 1.75 3.83
CA MET A 321 14.04 0.74 4.67
C MET A 321 14.64 0.72 6.07
N TRP A 322 14.98 1.90 6.58
CA TRP A 322 15.57 2.07 7.90
C TRP A 322 14.66 1.50 9.00
N SER A 323 15.21 0.60 9.82
CA SER A 323 14.51 -0.08 10.93
C SER A 323 13.27 -0.90 10.50
N ILE A 324 13.19 -1.32 9.24
CA ILE A 324 12.08 -2.13 8.74
C ILE A 324 12.09 -3.53 9.39
N ASN A 325 10.91 -4.11 9.61
CA ASN A 325 10.79 -5.47 10.13
C ASN A 325 10.45 -6.43 8.99
N PHE A 326 11.42 -7.27 8.62
CA PHE A 326 11.33 -8.34 7.63
C PHE A 326 11.45 -9.74 8.27
N ILE A 327 11.08 -9.92 9.54
CA ILE A 327 11.17 -11.22 10.20
C ILE A 327 10.42 -12.28 9.37
N GLY A 328 11.12 -13.34 8.95
CA GLY A 328 10.54 -14.42 8.16
C GLY A 328 10.00 -14.03 6.78
N ALA A 329 10.31 -12.82 6.28
CA ALA A 329 9.89 -12.40 4.94
C ALA A 329 10.64 -13.18 3.85
N GLN A 330 10.00 -13.40 2.72
CA GLN A 330 10.62 -14.02 1.55
C GLN A 330 11.04 -12.93 0.56
N LEU A 331 12.35 -12.76 0.38
CA LEU A 331 12.98 -11.74 -0.47
C LEU A 331 13.87 -12.40 -1.52
N ARG A 332 13.50 -13.61 -1.97
CA ARG A 332 14.30 -14.38 -2.93
C ARG A 332 14.50 -13.58 -4.20
N SER A 333 15.74 -13.41 -4.63
CA SER A 333 16.11 -12.63 -5.81
C SER A 333 15.58 -11.19 -5.83
N ALA A 334 15.23 -10.61 -4.68
CA ALA A 334 14.88 -9.19 -4.60
C ALA A 334 16.11 -8.32 -4.91
N ASN A 335 15.89 -7.16 -5.51
CA ASN A 335 16.96 -6.23 -5.84
C ASN A 335 17.03 -5.09 -4.82
N CYS A 336 17.97 -5.19 -3.88
CA CYS A 336 18.24 -4.21 -2.84
C CYS A 336 19.51 -3.38 -3.13
N TYR A 337 19.88 -3.21 -4.40
CA TYR A 337 21.05 -2.40 -4.80
C TYR A 337 21.00 -1.01 -4.15
N GLN A 338 22.04 -0.62 -3.41
CA GLN A 338 22.11 0.64 -2.65
C GLN A 338 20.93 0.91 -1.69
N ALA A 339 20.16 -0.11 -1.30
CA ALA A 339 19.09 0.07 -0.31
C ALA A 339 19.65 0.40 1.08
N ASN A 340 18.96 1.25 1.83
CA ASN A 340 19.27 1.51 3.22
C ASN A 340 18.49 0.54 4.13
N LEU A 341 19.18 -0.49 4.62
CA LEU A 341 18.67 -1.51 5.55
C LEU A 341 19.28 -1.36 6.95
N ARG A 342 19.73 -0.15 7.31
CA ARG A 342 20.26 0.11 8.66
C ARG A 342 19.20 -0.25 9.70
N TRP A 343 19.60 -0.89 10.80
CA TRP A 343 18.68 -1.37 11.86
C TRP A 343 17.56 -2.30 11.37
N ALA A 344 17.60 -2.82 10.15
CA ALA A 344 16.57 -3.73 9.65
C ALA A 344 16.57 -5.05 10.42
N ILE A 345 15.38 -5.57 10.72
CA ILE A 345 15.20 -6.86 11.38
C ILE A 345 14.92 -7.92 10.30
N LEU A 346 15.95 -8.66 9.90
CA LEU A 346 15.92 -9.66 8.83
C LEU A 346 16.00 -11.09 9.39
N GLN A 347 15.62 -11.28 10.65
CA GLN A 347 15.72 -12.59 11.31
C GLN A 347 14.86 -13.62 10.58
N ARG A 348 15.42 -14.80 10.30
CA ARG A 348 14.75 -15.88 9.55
C ARG A 348 14.26 -15.48 8.15
N ALA A 349 14.68 -14.32 7.62
CA ALA A 349 14.33 -13.90 6.29
C ALA A 349 15.00 -14.80 5.24
N ASP A 350 14.29 -15.07 4.17
CA ASP A 350 14.79 -15.82 3.03
C ASP A 350 15.33 -14.82 2.00
N LEU A 351 16.64 -14.63 2.01
CA LEU A 351 17.39 -13.69 1.18
C LEU A 351 18.13 -14.42 0.05
N ASN A 352 17.66 -15.61 -0.33
CA ASN A 352 18.33 -16.41 -1.34
C ASN A 352 18.44 -15.65 -2.67
N GLY A 353 19.65 -15.48 -3.19
CA GLY A 353 19.90 -14.77 -4.45
C GLY A 353 19.62 -13.27 -4.42
N VAL A 354 19.40 -12.65 -3.25
CA VAL A 354 19.15 -11.21 -3.13
C VAL A 354 20.35 -10.40 -3.65
N LEU A 355 20.09 -9.25 -4.29
CA LEU A 355 21.13 -8.32 -4.72
C LEU A 355 21.30 -7.23 -3.65
N LEU A 356 22.32 -7.33 -2.81
CA LEU A 356 22.65 -6.39 -1.73
C LEU A 356 23.86 -5.51 -2.07
N ASN A 357 24.23 -5.43 -3.35
CA ASN A 357 25.38 -4.65 -3.78
C ASN A 357 25.26 -3.20 -3.28
N LYS A 358 26.31 -2.69 -2.63
CA LYS A 358 26.36 -1.35 -2.01
C LYS A 358 25.25 -1.04 -0.99
N ALA A 359 24.45 -2.02 -0.57
CA ALA A 359 23.41 -1.83 0.43
C ALA A 359 24.02 -1.53 1.81
N ASN A 360 23.29 -0.80 2.65
CA ASN A 360 23.70 -0.52 4.02
C ASN A 360 23.00 -1.46 5.01
N LEU A 361 23.74 -2.43 5.55
CA LEU A 361 23.29 -3.39 6.58
C LEU A 361 23.80 -3.02 7.98
N SER A 362 24.22 -1.77 8.20
CA SER A 362 24.72 -1.34 9.51
C SER A 362 23.68 -1.64 10.60
N GLU A 363 24.11 -2.37 11.63
CA GLU A 363 23.24 -2.80 12.74
C GLU A 363 22.00 -3.61 12.33
N ALA A 364 21.99 -4.22 11.14
CA ALA A 364 20.92 -5.11 10.73
C ALA A 364 21.01 -6.47 11.47
N SER A 365 19.86 -7.06 11.80
CA SER A 365 19.79 -8.37 12.45
C SER A 365 19.55 -9.46 11.41
N LEU A 366 20.59 -10.22 11.06
CA LEU A 366 20.54 -11.34 10.11
C LEU A 366 20.41 -12.72 10.78
N HIS A 367 20.01 -12.79 12.05
CA HIS A 367 19.98 -14.07 12.78
C HIS A 367 19.08 -15.09 12.08
N GLU A 368 19.63 -16.28 11.80
CA GLU A 368 18.94 -17.37 11.10
C GLU A 368 18.45 -17.03 9.67
N SER A 369 18.91 -15.94 9.04
CA SER A 369 18.53 -15.61 7.66
C SER A 369 19.31 -16.43 6.63
N ASP A 370 18.73 -16.67 5.46
CA ASP A 370 19.38 -17.42 4.38
C ASP A 370 19.86 -16.46 3.29
N LEU A 371 21.17 -16.17 3.25
CA LEU A 371 21.80 -15.36 2.20
C LEU A 371 22.44 -16.21 1.09
N SER A 372 22.01 -17.47 0.92
CA SER A 372 22.60 -18.32 -0.10
C SER A 372 22.46 -17.71 -1.49
N GLY A 373 23.54 -17.64 -2.27
CA GLY A 373 23.54 -17.02 -3.60
C GLY A 373 23.44 -15.49 -3.60
N ALA A 374 23.38 -14.82 -2.44
CA ALA A 374 23.25 -13.36 -2.37
C ALA A 374 24.48 -12.65 -2.94
N SER A 375 24.26 -11.50 -3.60
CA SER A 375 25.35 -10.64 -4.05
C SER A 375 25.64 -9.56 -3.00
N LEU A 376 26.81 -9.65 -2.37
CA LEU A 376 27.23 -8.81 -1.24
C LEU A 376 28.38 -7.85 -1.63
N GLN A 377 28.57 -7.61 -2.92
CA GLN A 377 29.66 -6.76 -3.42
C GLN A 377 29.50 -5.34 -2.89
N GLU A 378 30.56 -4.82 -2.26
CA GLU A 378 30.58 -3.47 -1.68
C GLU A 378 29.50 -3.19 -0.62
N VAL A 379 28.89 -4.24 -0.04
CA VAL A 379 27.95 -4.08 1.07
C VAL A 379 28.61 -3.33 2.22
N ARG A 380 27.86 -2.46 2.91
CA ARG A 380 28.37 -1.66 4.03
C ARG A 380 27.73 -2.14 5.32
N ALA A 381 28.52 -2.40 6.35
CA ALA A 381 28.01 -2.67 7.68
C ALA A 381 28.96 -2.11 8.76
N TYR A 382 28.36 -1.46 9.76
CA TYR A 382 29.01 -0.85 10.91
C TYR A 382 28.13 -1.01 12.16
N THR A 383 28.75 -1.12 13.34
CA THR A 383 28.08 -1.01 14.66
C THR A 383 28.71 0.11 15.48
N PRO A 384 27.95 1.11 16.00
CA PRO A 384 28.38 2.15 16.94
C PRO A 384 29.31 1.76 18.10
N PHE A 385 29.32 0.50 18.52
CA PHE A 385 30.02 0.08 19.74
C PHE A 385 31.48 -0.37 19.54
N GLN A 386 32.03 -0.30 18.31
CA GLN A 386 33.43 -0.71 18.06
C GLN A 386 34.24 0.40 17.38
N GLU A 387 35.40 0.72 17.95
CA GLU A 387 36.21 1.91 17.64
C GLU A 387 37.00 1.83 16.32
N ASN A 388 37.09 0.68 15.64
CA ASN A 388 37.91 0.54 14.44
C ASN A 388 37.37 -0.51 13.46
N GLY A 389 37.07 -0.08 12.23
CA GLY A 389 36.93 -0.96 11.06
C GLY A 389 35.49 -1.35 10.72
N TYR A 390 35.25 -1.53 9.42
CA TYR A 390 34.06 -2.18 8.89
C TYR A 390 33.93 -3.57 9.51
N ILE A 391 32.79 -3.86 10.14
CA ILE A 391 32.52 -5.12 10.84
C ILE A 391 31.49 -5.94 10.08
N ILE A 392 31.81 -6.16 8.81
CA ILE A 392 30.90 -6.87 7.92
C ILE A 392 30.77 -8.32 8.36
N TRP A 393 31.84 -8.91 8.91
CA TRP A 393 31.83 -10.31 9.29
C TRP A 393 30.89 -10.58 10.47
N SER A 394 30.90 -9.80 11.56
CA SER A 394 29.98 -10.04 12.69
C SER A 394 28.50 -9.84 12.37
N VAL A 395 28.18 -9.13 11.29
CA VAL A 395 26.81 -9.04 10.78
C VAL A 395 26.48 -10.27 9.95
N LEU A 396 27.36 -10.68 9.02
CA LEU A 396 27.13 -11.80 8.11
C LEU A 396 27.22 -13.18 8.78
N GLU A 397 28.11 -13.37 9.77
CA GLU A 397 28.32 -14.66 10.45
C GLU A 397 27.07 -15.13 11.23
N LYS A 398 26.14 -14.21 11.52
CA LYS A 398 24.87 -14.51 12.20
C LYS A 398 23.83 -15.14 11.27
N ALA A 399 24.06 -15.09 9.97
CA ALA A 399 23.21 -15.73 8.98
C ALA A 399 23.23 -17.25 9.14
N LYS A 400 22.11 -17.90 8.80
CA LYS A 400 22.02 -19.36 8.75
C LYS A 400 22.91 -19.95 7.65
N SER A 401 22.99 -19.27 6.50
CA SER A 401 23.76 -19.73 5.34
C SER A 401 24.27 -18.55 4.53
N LEU A 402 25.51 -18.67 4.07
CA LEU A 402 26.17 -17.80 3.09
C LEU A 402 26.59 -18.59 1.84
N PHE A 403 26.08 -19.81 1.66
CA PHE A 403 26.48 -20.70 0.57
C PHE A 403 26.27 -20.06 -0.80
N MET A 404 27.29 -20.02 -1.64
CA MET A 404 27.31 -19.33 -2.94
C MET A 404 27.07 -17.81 -2.88
N ALA A 405 27.09 -17.19 -1.70
CA ALA A 405 27.07 -15.73 -1.62
C ALA A 405 28.34 -15.16 -2.25
N LYS A 406 28.24 -14.00 -2.90
CA LYS A 406 29.32 -13.41 -3.70
C LYS A 406 29.91 -12.19 -3.00
N ILE A 407 31.21 -12.23 -2.71
CA ILE A 407 31.97 -11.13 -2.11
C ILE A 407 33.22 -10.90 -2.97
N THR A 408 33.71 -9.66 -3.10
CA THR A 408 34.96 -9.43 -3.84
C THR A 408 36.17 -9.74 -2.97
N GLU A 409 37.25 -10.29 -3.55
CA GLU A 409 38.50 -10.58 -2.81
C GLU A 409 39.01 -9.34 -2.05
N ARG A 410 38.97 -8.17 -2.71
CA ARG A 410 39.34 -6.88 -2.11
C ARG A 410 38.54 -6.58 -0.85
N LYS A 411 37.23 -6.85 -0.88
CA LYS A 411 36.32 -6.61 0.25
C LYS A 411 36.60 -7.59 1.38
N PHE A 412 36.82 -8.86 1.06
CA PHE A 412 37.21 -9.87 2.05
C PHE A 412 38.47 -9.43 2.78
N LEU A 413 39.55 -9.14 2.06
CA LEU A 413 40.85 -8.80 2.65
C LEU A 413 40.81 -7.52 3.51
N LYS A 414 40.03 -6.52 3.10
CA LYS A 414 39.98 -5.22 3.80
C LYS A 414 39.00 -5.18 4.98
N GLU A 415 37.88 -5.87 4.88
CA GLU A 415 36.73 -5.61 5.77
C GLU A 415 36.15 -6.86 6.44
N ILE A 416 36.57 -8.07 6.04
CA ILE A 416 36.10 -9.33 6.65
C ILE A 416 37.26 -10.05 7.34
N TYR A 417 38.38 -10.19 6.62
CA TYR A 417 39.57 -10.91 7.07
C TYR A 417 40.09 -10.44 8.44
N PRO A 418 40.19 -9.13 8.76
CA PRO A 418 40.69 -8.71 10.07
C PRO A 418 39.84 -9.23 11.25
N GLU A 419 38.52 -9.25 11.09
CA GLU A 419 37.58 -9.72 12.11
C GLU A 419 37.53 -11.25 12.16
N TRP A 420 37.45 -11.89 10.99
CA TRP A 420 37.44 -13.35 10.87
C TRP A 420 38.73 -13.97 11.41
N LYS A 421 39.90 -13.43 11.07
CA LYS A 421 41.23 -13.87 11.54
C LYS A 421 41.31 -13.89 13.06
N LYS A 422 40.81 -12.83 13.73
CA LYS A 422 40.91 -12.66 15.19
C LYS A 422 40.30 -13.84 15.95
N ASN A 423 39.24 -14.44 15.41
CA ASN A 423 38.53 -15.55 16.03
C ASN A 423 38.90 -16.91 15.42
N HIS A 424 39.71 -16.95 14.36
CA HIS A 424 40.01 -18.19 13.64
C HIS A 424 41.18 -18.98 14.27
N PRO A 425 41.02 -20.29 14.55
CA PRO A 425 42.01 -21.08 15.28
C PRO A 425 43.38 -21.20 14.59
N ILE A 426 43.39 -21.19 13.25
CA ILE A 426 44.61 -21.38 12.44
C ILE A 426 45.33 -20.05 12.14
N PHE A 427 44.59 -18.95 12.01
CA PHE A 427 45.11 -17.70 11.43
C PHE A 427 45.38 -16.62 12.47
N LYS A 428 44.77 -16.70 13.67
CA LYS A 428 44.87 -15.66 14.72
C LYS A 428 46.30 -15.21 15.04
N ASP A 429 47.26 -16.14 15.06
CA ASP A 429 48.65 -15.89 15.49
C ASP A 429 49.62 -15.80 14.29
N LYS A 430 49.14 -15.89 13.05
CA LYS A 430 49.98 -15.85 11.85
C LYS A 430 50.24 -14.42 11.38
N GLU A 431 51.44 -14.16 10.87
CA GLU A 431 51.74 -12.92 10.13
C GLU A 431 51.05 -12.93 8.76
N ASP A 432 50.61 -11.75 8.32
CA ASP A 432 49.89 -11.59 7.05
C ASP A 432 50.89 -11.48 5.89
N ASP A 433 51.26 -12.63 5.32
CA ASP A 433 51.99 -12.72 4.04
C ASP A 433 51.06 -13.15 2.89
N GLU A 434 51.54 -13.03 1.65
CA GLU A 434 50.75 -13.35 0.45
C GLU A 434 50.24 -14.80 0.43
N ARG A 435 51.01 -15.76 0.97
CA ARG A 435 50.61 -17.17 1.05
C ARG A 435 49.54 -17.37 2.12
N VAL A 436 49.71 -16.77 3.29
CA VAL A 436 48.73 -16.83 4.39
C VAL A 436 47.40 -16.23 3.95
N LEU A 437 47.41 -15.11 3.22
CA LEU A 437 46.19 -14.50 2.69
C LEU A 437 45.52 -15.37 1.62
N SER A 438 46.29 -16.01 0.75
CA SER A 438 45.76 -16.97 -0.24
C SER A 438 45.12 -18.18 0.43
N ASP A 439 45.81 -18.79 1.41
CA ASP A 439 45.29 -19.92 2.19
C ASP A 439 44.03 -19.52 2.97
N ALA A 440 44.00 -18.30 3.53
CA ALA A 440 42.85 -17.78 4.25
C ALA A 440 41.62 -17.64 3.35
N MET A 441 41.79 -17.17 2.11
CA MET A 441 40.70 -17.11 1.14
C MET A 441 40.14 -18.49 0.83
N GLU A 442 40.99 -19.47 0.50
CA GLU A 442 40.53 -20.84 0.17
C GLU A 442 39.81 -21.51 1.36
N ILE A 443 40.36 -21.37 2.57
CA ILE A 443 39.73 -21.91 3.78
C ILE A 443 38.41 -21.20 4.07
N PHE A 444 38.37 -19.87 3.93
CA PHE A 444 37.16 -19.10 4.13
C PHE A 444 36.04 -19.54 3.18
N GLU A 445 36.33 -19.70 1.88
CA GLU A 445 35.35 -20.21 0.90
C GLU A 445 34.85 -21.61 1.27
N LYS A 446 35.75 -22.49 1.71
CA LYS A 446 35.40 -23.87 2.10
C LYS A 446 34.54 -23.93 3.35
N GLU A 447 34.83 -23.11 4.35
CA GLU A 447 34.11 -23.11 5.64
C GLU A 447 32.74 -22.43 5.55
N THR A 448 32.66 -21.33 4.80
CA THR A 448 31.46 -20.49 4.73
C THR A 448 30.60 -20.78 3.51
N GLY A 449 31.17 -21.39 2.47
CA GLY A 449 30.55 -21.54 1.16
C GLY A 449 30.47 -20.25 0.35
N VAL A 450 31.02 -19.13 0.83
CA VAL A 450 31.08 -17.86 0.09
C VAL A 450 31.99 -18.03 -1.12
N MET A 451 31.65 -17.37 -2.23
CA MET A 451 32.50 -17.24 -3.41
C MET A 451 33.19 -15.88 -3.43
N LEU A 452 34.52 -15.89 -3.42
CA LEU A 452 35.36 -14.72 -3.56
C LEU A 452 35.62 -14.44 -5.04
N ILE A 453 35.17 -13.27 -5.49
CA ILE A 453 35.25 -12.85 -6.89
C ILE A 453 36.44 -11.92 -7.08
N ASN A 454 37.27 -12.24 -8.07
CA ASN A 454 38.38 -11.39 -8.50
C ASN A 454 37.89 -10.29 -9.46
N GLU A 455 37.98 -9.03 -9.05
CA GLU A 455 37.61 -7.86 -9.88
C GLU A 455 38.44 -7.76 -11.18
N LYS A 456 39.59 -8.46 -11.30
CA LYS A 456 40.46 -8.43 -12.50
C LYS A 456 40.14 -9.46 -13.58
N LYS A 457 39.22 -10.41 -13.35
CA LYS A 457 38.83 -11.44 -14.35
C LYS A 457 37.40 -11.25 -14.89
N GLY A 458 36.93 -10.01 -14.94
CA GLY A 458 35.73 -9.61 -15.69
C GLY A 458 36.11 -8.80 -16.93
N LYS A 459 36.50 -9.48 -18.01
CA LYS A 459 36.44 -8.98 -19.38
C LYS A 459 36.02 -10.12 -20.30
#